data_AF-A0A7Y4QWH5-F1
#
_entry.id   AF-A0A7Y4QWH5-F1
#
_cell.length_a   1.000
_cell.length_b   1.000
_cell.length_c   1.000
_cell.angle_alpha   90.00
_cell.angle_beta   90.00
_cell.angle_gamma   90.00
#
_symmetry.space_group_name_H-M   'P 1'
#
loop_
_entity.id
_entity.type
_entity.pdbx_description
1 polymer ?
#
loop_
_entity_poly.entity_id
_entity_poly.type
_entity_poly.pdbx_seq_one_letter_code
_entity_poly.pdbx_strand_id
1 'polypeptide(L)'
;MQDINGVTIQRYAELICATTDTVTEEEFWLAIEKEGISRDAWQPIKDGWNAELFKPENYLTLQQDYNNALELAVEKKNNGNPPCSIETFADLNAQFYYRKDPANNNEVMEYTKILESNNIAPLKWTEYSGYWAPKTARDEFSQKYFDLLNVASAKYMET
;
A
#
# COMPACT_ATOMS: atom_id res chain seq x y z
N MET A 1 16.00 4.38 18.87
CA MET A 1 15.03 3.95 17.83
C MET A 1 15.48 2.56 17.41
N GLN A 2 14.62 1.55 17.47
CA GLN A 2 15.00 0.19 17.06
C GLN A 2 15.36 0.20 15.57
N ASP A 3 16.48 -0.43 15.22
CA ASP A 3 16.84 -0.74 13.84
C ASP A 3 16.97 -2.26 13.67
N ILE A 4 16.76 -2.72 12.44
CA ILE A 4 16.93 -4.10 12.04
C ILE A 4 17.98 -4.11 10.94
N ASN A 5 19.12 -4.71 11.24
CA ASN A 5 20.30 -4.69 10.37
C ASN A 5 20.70 -3.27 9.94
N GLY A 6 20.63 -2.29 10.86
CA GLY A 6 20.98 -0.89 10.58
C GLY A 6 19.93 -0.11 9.80
N VAL A 7 18.77 -0.70 9.50
CA VAL A 7 17.65 -0.04 8.82
C VAL A 7 16.56 0.28 9.84
N THR A 8 16.21 1.56 9.97
CA THR A 8 15.08 2.02 10.80
C THR A 8 13.74 1.79 10.11
N ILE A 9 12.61 1.89 10.83
CA ILE A 9 11.28 1.73 10.21
C ILE A 9 11.01 2.80 9.14
N GLN A 10 11.52 4.03 9.35
CA GLN A 10 11.42 5.10 8.36
C GLN A 10 12.18 4.75 7.09
N ARG A 11 13.42 4.25 7.24
CA ARG A 11 14.22 3.84 6.09
C ARG A 11 13.62 2.62 5.40
N TYR A 12 13.03 1.69 6.14
CA TYR A 12 12.31 0.56 5.56
C TYR A 12 11.12 1.02 4.72
N ALA A 13 10.32 1.96 5.20
CA ALA A 13 9.21 2.53 4.43
C ALA A 13 9.70 3.24 3.14
N GLU A 14 10.83 3.95 3.19
CA GLU A 14 11.47 4.52 1.99
C GLU A 14 11.89 3.44 0.97
N LEU A 15 12.47 2.34 1.44
CA LEU A 15 12.85 1.21 0.57
C LEU A 15 11.64 0.57 -0.10
N ILE A 16 10.55 0.36 0.66
CA ILE A 16 9.29 -0.14 0.10
C ILE A 16 8.77 0.84 -0.96
N CYS A 17 8.71 2.13 -0.65
CA CYS A 17 8.26 3.18 -1.56
C CYS A 17 9.08 3.23 -2.86
N ALA A 18 10.40 3.05 -2.78
CA ALA A 18 11.30 3.04 -3.94
C ALA A 18 10.96 1.92 -4.95
N THR A 19 10.34 0.83 -4.49
CA THR A 19 10.01 -0.33 -5.33
C THR A 19 8.62 -0.28 -5.95
N THR A 20 7.78 0.71 -5.61
CA THR A 20 6.34 0.66 -5.98
C THR A 20 6.04 0.89 -7.46
N ASP A 21 7.00 1.38 -8.25
CA ASP A 21 6.88 1.52 -9.71
C ASP A 21 7.52 0.36 -10.48
N THR A 22 8.06 -0.64 -9.78
CA THR A 22 8.77 -1.75 -10.42
C THR A 22 7.78 -2.81 -10.90
N VAL A 23 8.03 -3.35 -12.09
CA VAL A 23 7.19 -4.37 -12.73
C VAL A 23 7.93 -5.70 -12.82
N THR A 24 9.24 -5.65 -13.01
CA THR A 24 10.12 -6.82 -13.11
C THR A 24 10.98 -7.00 -11.86
N GLU A 25 11.48 -8.21 -11.66
CA GLU A 25 12.44 -8.49 -10.57
C GLU A 25 13.74 -7.70 -10.73
N GLU A 26 14.20 -7.49 -11.97
CA GLU A 26 15.42 -6.70 -12.23
C GLU A 26 15.23 -5.23 -11.83
N GLU A 27 14.10 -4.62 -12.19
CA GLU A 27 13.75 -3.26 -11.76
C GLU A 27 13.64 -3.14 -10.24
N PHE A 28 13.06 -4.15 -9.58
CA PHE A 28 12.99 -4.22 -8.12
C PHE A 28 14.40 -4.15 -7.50
N TRP A 29 15.32 -4.99 -7.97
CA TRP A 29 16.68 -5.00 -7.43
C TRP A 29 17.46 -3.73 -7.75
N LEU A 30 17.30 -3.16 -8.95
CA LEU A 30 17.91 -1.87 -9.29
C LEU A 30 17.41 -0.74 -8.37
N ALA A 31 16.13 -0.74 -8.01
CA ALA A 31 15.57 0.24 -7.08
C ALA A 31 16.15 0.07 -5.66
N ILE A 32 16.24 -1.16 -5.15
CA ILE A 32 16.82 -1.45 -3.83
C ILE A 32 18.32 -1.12 -3.76
N GLU A 33 19.09 -1.48 -4.80
CA GLU A 33 20.53 -1.22 -4.88
C GLU A 33 20.84 0.28 -4.98
N LYS A 34 20.01 1.06 -5.69
CA LYS A 34 20.10 2.53 -5.74
C LYS A 34 19.97 3.16 -4.35
N GLU A 35 19.22 2.52 -3.46
CA GLU A 35 19.04 2.93 -2.08
C GLU A 35 20.16 2.42 -1.14
N GLY A 36 21.21 1.80 -1.70
CA GLY A 36 22.40 1.36 -0.98
C GLY A 36 22.25 0.03 -0.25
N ILE A 37 21.20 -0.73 -0.54
CA ILE A 37 20.96 -2.05 0.04
C ILE A 37 21.34 -3.13 -0.96
N SER A 38 22.20 -4.08 -0.56
CA SER A 38 22.52 -5.23 -1.41
C SER A 38 21.40 -6.27 -1.38
N ARG A 39 21.34 -7.13 -2.41
CA ARG A 39 20.38 -8.23 -2.47
C ARG A 39 20.47 -9.17 -1.26
N ASP A 40 21.69 -9.49 -0.84
CA ASP A 40 21.95 -10.34 0.33
C ASP A 40 21.47 -9.70 1.64
N ALA A 41 21.50 -8.37 1.73
CA ALA A 41 21.04 -7.63 2.91
C ALA A 41 19.51 -7.48 2.95
N TRP A 42 18.84 -7.42 1.79
CA TRP A 42 17.42 -7.12 1.69
C TRP A 42 16.53 -8.12 2.42
N GLN A 43 16.72 -9.42 2.18
CA GLN A 43 15.83 -10.45 2.72
C GLN A 43 15.82 -10.46 4.26
N PRO A 44 16.99 -10.43 4.95
CA PRO A 44 17.03 -10.26 6.40
C PRO A 44 16.35 -8.99 6.94
N ILE A 45 16.46 -7.85 6.23
CA ILE A 45 15.81 -6.59 6.61
C ILE A 45 14.29 -6.74 6.52
N LYS A 46 13.79 -7.23 5.37
CA LYS A 46 12.36 -7.42 5.10
C LYS A 46 11.74 -8.38 6.11
N ASP A 47 12.38 -9.52 6.36
CA ASP A 47 11.86 -10.52 7.28
C ASP A 47 11.82 -10.01 8.72
N GLY A 48 12.88 -9.31 9.15
CA GLY A 48 12.90 -8.72 10.48
C GLY A 48 11.81 -7.66 10.67
N TRP A 49 11.63 -6.75 9.71
CA TRP A 49 10.58 -5.73 9.83
C TRP A 49 9.18 -6.31 9.74
N ASN A 50 8.94 -7.29 8.86
CA ASN A 50 7.66 -8.00 8.82
C ASN A 50 7.38 -8.71 10.14
N ALA A 51 8.37 -9.38 10.72
CA ALA A 51 8.22 -10.03 12.02
C ALA A 51 7.86 -9.04 13.12
N GLU A 52 8.45 -7.84 13.15
CA GLU A 52 8.09 -6.81 14.14
C GLU A 52 6.72 -6.17 13.89
N LEU A 53 6.38 -5.87 12.63
CA LEU A 53 5.11 -5.20 12.27
C LEU A 53 3.89 -6.05 12.59
N PHE A 54 3.99 -7.36 12.40
CA PHE A 54 2.88 -8.29 12.63
C PHE A 54 2.86 -8.90 14.04
N LYS A 55 3.74 -8.47 14.95
CA LYS A 55 3.66 -8.86 16.37
C LYS A 55 2.44 -8.21 17.03
N PRO A 56 1.58 -8.99 17.72
CA PRO A 56 0.38 -8.45 18.36
C PRO A 56 0.63 -7.25 19.28
N GLU A 57 1.73 -7.28 20.04
CA GLU A 57 2.12 -6.22 20.97
C GLU A 57 2.59 -4.92 20.31
N ASN A 58 3.08 -5.00 19.07
CA ASN A 58 3.58 -3.85 18.31
C ASN A 58 2.57 -3.36 17.28
N TYR A 59 1.54 -4.15 16.99
CA TYR A 59 0.66 -3.95 15.84
C TYR A 59 -0.05 -2.59 15.84
N LEU A 60 -0.36 -1.99 17.00
CA LEU A 60 -1.01 -0.67 17.02
C LEU A 60 -0.02 0.49 16.89
N THR A 61 1.14 0.41 17.54
CA THR A 61 2.11 1.52 17.60
C THR A 61 3.07 1.49 16.42
N LEU A 62 3.74 0.36 16.19
CA LEU A 62 4.73 0.24 15.13
C LEU A 62 4.10 0.27 13.74
N GLN A 63 2.90 -0.29 13.57
CA GLN A 63 2.16 -0.16 12.31
C GLN A 63 1.79 1.29 12.01
N GLN A 64 1.40 2.07 13.03
CA GLN A 64 1.13 3.49 12.85
C GLN A 64 2.39 4.25 12.46
N ASP A 65 3.53 3.97 13.11
CA ASP A 65 4.82 4.57 12.76
C ASP A 65 5.24 4.23 11.32
N TYR A 66 5.06 2.97 10.91
CA TYR A 66 5.31 2.53 9.53
C TYR A 66 4.38 3.22 8.53
N ASN A 67 3.08 3.28 8.80
CA ASN A 67 2.11 3.94 7.92
C ASN A 67 2.44 5.44 7.76
N ASN A 68 2.77 6.12 8.86
CA ASN A 68 3.18 7.53 8.82
C ASN A 68 4.47 7.71 8.00
N ALA A 69 5.45 6.83 8.19
CA ALA A 69 6.70 6.88 7.42
C ALA A 69 6.48 6.61 5.93
N LEU A 70 5.59 5.66 5.60
CA LEU A 70 5.25 5.34 4.22
C LEU A 70 4.52 6.50 3.55
N GLU A 71 3.56 7.15 4.22
CA GLU A 71 2.89 8.35 3.72
C GLU A 71 3.92 9.44 3.35
N LEU A 72 4.88 9.73 4.24
CA LEU A 72 5.94 10.71 4.00
C LEU A 72 6.86 10.30 2.85
N ALA A 73 7.21 9.01 2.74
CA ALA A 73 8.02 8.51 1.64
C ALA A 73 7.31 8.68 0.29
N VAL A 74 6.00 8.39 0.22
CA VAL A 74 5.18 8.57 -0.98
C VAL A 74 5.02 10.05 -1.32
N GLU A 75 4.77 10.91 -0.34
CA GLU A 75 4.72 12.37 -0.55
C GLU A 75 6.04 12.89 -1.12
N LYS A 76 7.18 12.47 -0.56
CA LYS A 76 8.50 12.84 -1.06
C LYS A 76 8.73 12.35 -2.49
N LYS A 77 8.41 11.09 -2.78
CA LYS A 77 8.54 10.49 -4.11
C LYS A 77 7.73 11.26 -5.17
N ASN A 78 6.51 11.67 -4.82
CA ASN A 78 5.58 12.30 -5.74
C ASN A 78 5.59 13.84 -5.69
N ASN A 79 6.59 14.46 -5.06
CA ASN A 79 6.70 15.91 -4.89
C ASN A 79 5.43 16.54 -4.27
N GLY A 80 4.85 15.85 -3.28
CA GLY A 80 3.63 16.25 -2.57
C GLY A 80 2.32 15.89 -3.29
N ASN A 81 2.38 15.36 -4.52
CA ASN A 81 1.17 14.97 -5.25
C ASN A 81 0.67 13.59 -4.80
N PRO A 82 -0.66 13.36 -4.79
CA PRO A 82 -1.21 12.04 -4.59
C PRO A 82 -0.75 11.05 -5.68
N PRO A 83 -0.48 9.78 -5.34
CA PRO A 83 -0.10 8.76 -6.32
C PRO A 83 -1.27 8.34 -7.21
N CYS A 84 -2.50 8.59 -6.77
CA CYS A 84 -3.74 8.47 -7.53
C CYS A 84 -4.80 9.42 -6.94
N SER A 85 -5.92 9.60 -7.63
CA SER A 85 -7.05 10.38 -7.10
C SER A 85 -7.75 9.66 -5.93
N ILE A 86 -8.40 10.39 -5.03
CA ILE A 86 -9.20 9.79 -3.95
C ILE A 86 -10.39 9.01 -4.50
N GLU A 87 -10.93 9.44 -5.65
CA GLU A 87 -11.97 8.76 -6.40
C GLU A 87 -11.50 7.37 -6.88
N THR A 88 -10.29 7.29 -7.44
CA THR A 88 -9.65 6.02 -7.83
C THR A 88 -9.45 5.12 -6.61
N PHE A 89 -8.96 5.68 -5.50
CA PHE A 89 -8.73 4.90 -4.28
C PHE A 89 -10.04 4.36 -3.68
N ALA A 90 -11.11 5.16 -3.64
CA ALA A 90 -12.43 4.73 -3.17
C ALA A 90 -13.05 3.65 -4.07
N ASP A 91 -12.95 3.78 -5.39
CA ASP A 91 -13.46 2.77 -6.33
C ASP A 91 -12.72 1.43 -6.18
N LEU A 92 -11.39 1.44 -6.03
CA LEU A 92 -10.61 0.22 -5.78
C LEU A 92 -11.00 -0.45 -4.46
N ASN A 93 -11.18 0.32 -3.38
CA ASN A 93 -11.65 -0.23 -2.11
C ASN A 93 -13.06 -0.84 -2.25
N ALA A 94 -13.99 -0.16 -2.94
CA ALA A 94 -15.31 -0.72 -3.21
C ALA A 94 -15.22 -2.05 -3.98
N GLN A 95 -14.32 -2.14 -4.97
CA GLN A 95 -14.09 -3.40 -5.68
C GLN A 95 -13.61 -4.50 -4.73
N PHE A 96 -12.64 -4.24 -3.85
CA PHE A 96 -12.12 -5.24 -2.91
C PHE A 96 -13.16 -5.79 -1.93
N TYR A 97 -14.17 -5.00 -1.59
CA TYR A 97 -15.21 -5.44 -0.65
C TYR A 97 -16.44 -6.05 -1.32
N TYR A 98 -16.78 -5.60 -2.53
CA TYR A 98 -18.10 -5.88 -3.11
C TYR A 98 -18.07 -6.55 -4.49
N ARG A 99 -17.01 -6.38 -5.28
CA ARG A 99 -16.98 -6.92 -6.65
C ARG A 99 -16.96 -8.44 -6.62
N LYS A 100 -17.95 -9.07 -7.23
CA LYS A 100 -18.06 -10.54 -7.32
C LYS A 100 -17.08 -11.13 -8.32
N ASP A 101 -16.62 -12.37 -8.06
CA ASP A 101 -15.86 -13.14 -9.06
C ASP A 101 -16.82 -13.60 -10.18
N PRO A 102 -16.58 -13.24 -11.46
CA PRO A 102 -17.40 -13.70 -12.58
C PRO A 102 -17.46 -15.22 -12.73
N ALA A 103 -16.46 -15.95 -12.21
CA ALA A 103 -16.45 -17.41 -12.20
C ALA A 103 -17.25 -18.00 -11.02
N ASN A 104 -17.46 -17.24 -9.94
CA ASN A 104 -18.25 -17.62 -8.78
C ASN A 104 -18.89 -16.40 -8.12
N ASN A 105 -20.11 -16.06 -8.53
CA ASN A 105 -20.80 -14.84 -8.09
C ASN A 105 -21.18 -14.81 -6.59
N ASN A 106 -20.99 -15.92 -5.87
CA ASN A 106 -21.18 -15.96 -4.41
C ASN A 106 -19.96 -15.38 -3.66
N GLU A 107 -18.80 -15.34 -4.30
CA GLU A 107 -17.53 -14.92 -3.70
C GLU A 107 -17.13 -13.54 -4.20
N VAL A 108 -16.47 -12.78 -3.33
CA VAL A 108 -15.81 -11.53 -3.72
C VAL A 108 -14.54 -11.91 -4.50
N MET A 109 -14.30 -11.17 -5.59
CA MET A 109 -13.14 -11.37 -6.44
C MET A 109 -11.86 -11.18 -5.61
N GLU A 110 -10.88 -12.07 -5.83
CA GLU A 110 -9.59 -11.96 -5.17
C GLU A 110 -8.92 -10.60 -5.46
N TYR A 111 -8.33 -10.02 -4.42
CA TYR A 111 -7.67 -8.73 -4.47
C TYR A 111 -6.64 -8.61 -5.61
N THR A 112 -5.85 -9.65 -5.87
CA THR A 112 -4.85 -9.67 -6.95
C THR A 112 -5.49 -9.61 -8.33
N LYS A 113 -6.61 -10.31 -8.55
CA LYS A 113 -7.39 -10.24 -9.79
C LYS A 113 -8.01 -8.87 -10.00
N ILE A 114 -8.47 -8.23 -8.92
CA ILE A 114 -9.00 -6.86 -8.98
C ILE A 114 -7.91 -5.91 -9.43
N LEU A 115 -6.73 -5.95 -8.79
CA LEU A 115 -5.60 -5.12 -9.19
C LEU A 115 -5.19 -5.34 -10.64
N GLU A 116 -5.06 -6.60 -11.07
CA GLU A 116 -4.74 -6.95 -12.46
C GLU A 116 -5.76 -6.37 -13.43
N SER A 117 -7.06 -6.50 -13.13
CA SER A 117 -8.14 -5.96 -13.98
C SER A 117 -8.13 -4.42 -14.10
N ASN A 118 -7.48 -3.73 -13.16
CA ASN A 118 -7.30 -2.28 -13.17
C ASN A 118 -5.92 -1.87 -13.70
N ASN A 119 -5.09 -2.81 -14.19
CA ASN A 119 -3.70 -2.60 -14.60
C ASN A 119 -2.83 -1.98 -13.49
N ILE A 120 -3.04 -2.41 -12.25
CA ILE A 120 -2.28 -1.95 -11.08
C ILE A 120 -1.39 -3.09 -10.60
N ALA A 121 -0.08 -2.86 -10.56
CA ALA A 121 0.84 -3.81 -9.95
C ALA A 121 0.61 -3.88 -8.41
N PRO A 122 0.79 -5.05 -7.77
CA PRO A 122 0.65 -5.18 -6.31
C PRO A 122 1.48 -4.17 -5.51
N LEU A 123 2.71 -3.90 -5.92
CA LEU A 123 3.56 -2.90 -5.25
C LEU A 123 3.05 -1.46 -5.47
N LYS A 124 2.43 -1.18 -6.62
CA LYS A 124 1.81 0.13 -6.88
C LYS A 124 0.62 0.39 -5.96
N TRP A 125 -0.14 -0.66 -5.61
CA TRP A 125 -1.17 -0.53 -4.58
C TRP A 125 -0.61 -0.13 -3.22
N THR A 126 0.55 -0.65 -2.82
CA THR A 126 1.20 -0.26 -1.55
C THR A 126 1.45 1.24 -1.48
N GLU A 127 1.76 1.88 -2.61
CA GLU A 127 1.87 3.33 -2.70
C GLU A 127 0.51 4.03 -2.52
N TYR A 128 -0.53 3.54 -3.19
CA TYR A 128 -1.87 4.11 -3.11
C TYR A 128 -2.43 4.01 -1.68
N SER A 129 -2.35 2.83 -1.08
CA SER A 129 -2.84 2.59 0.28
C SER A 129 -1.99 3.30 1.32
N GLY A 130 -0.66 3.32 1.17
CA GLY A 130 0.25 4.04 2.06
C GLY A 130 -0.01 5.55 2.09
N TYR A 131 -0.43 6.14 0.97
CA TYR A 131 -0.79 7.57 0.91
C TYR A 131 -2.22 7.84 1.41
N TRP A 132 -3.21 7.11 0.90
CA TRP A 132 -4.61 7.46 1.14
C TRP A 132 -5.19 6.89 2.42
N ALA A 133 -4.85 5.66 2.83
CA ALA A 133 -5.44 5.04 4.02
C ALA A 133 -5.32 5.90 5.30
N PRO A 134 -4.13 6.43 5.67
CA PRO A 134 -4.03 7.29 6.85
C PRO A 134 -4.74 8.63 6.66
N LYS A 135 -4.82 9.17 5.44
CA LYS A 135 -5.51 10.42 5.14
C LYS A 135 -7.03 10.28 5.22
N THR A 136 -7.60 9.19 4.72
CA THR A 136 -9.05 8.94 4.77
C THR A 136 -9.58 8.74 6.19
N ALA A 137 -8.70 8.48 7.16
CA ALA A 137 -9.03 8.46 8.58
C ALA A 137 -9.07 9.86 9.23
N ARG A 138 -8.65 10.92 8.53
CA ARG A 138 -8.66 12.31 9.01
C ARG A 138 -9.94 13.01 8.58
N ASP A 139 -10.45 13.90 9.43
CA ASP A 139 -11.71 14.64 9.20
C ASP A 139 -11.75 15.39 7.86
N GLU A 140 -10.62 15.91 7.41
CA GLU A 140 -10.47 16.63 6.14
C GLU A 140 -10.80 15.79 4.89
N PHE A 141 -10.60 14.47 4.93
CA PHE A 141 -10.84 13.58 3.79
C PHE A 141 -11.92 12.53 4.04
N SER A 142 -12.25 12.23 5.30
CA SER A 142 -13.09 11.11 5.68
C SER A 142 -14.48 11.18 5.06
N GLN A 143 -15.18 12.32 5.16
CA GLN A 143 -16.52 12.46 4.60
C GLN A 143 -16.52 12.26 3.08
N LYS A 144 -15.59 12.93 2.36
CA LYS A 144 -15.47 12.79 0.90
C LYS A 144 -15.20 11.33 0.53
N TYR A 145 -14.30 10.66 1.24
CA TYR A 145 -14.00 9.25 1.01
C TYR A 145 -15.22 8.35 1.22
N PHE A 146 -15.96 8.52 2.31
CA PHE A 146 -17.16 7.72 2.59
C PHE A 146 -18.25 7.93 1.53
N ASP A 147 -18.47 9.17 1.09
CA ASP A 147 -19.45 9.46 0.04
C ASP A 147 -19.07 8.76 -1.28
N LEU A 148 -17.79 8.84 -1.67
CA LEU A 148 -17.26 8.16 -2.86
C LEU A 148 -17.35 6.63 -2.74
N LEU A 149 -16.98 6.08 -1.58
CA LEU A 149 -17.03 4.65 -1.32
C LEU A 149 -18.47 4.13 -1.40
N ASN A 150 -19.44 4.86 -0.86
CA ASN A 150 -20.86 4.46 -0.92
C ASN A 150 -21.38 4.42 -2.37
N VAL A 151 -21.06 5.45 -3.16
CA VAL A 151 -21.44 5.49 -4.59
C VAL A 151 -20.78 4.37 -5.37
N ALA A 152 -19.48 4.13 -5.15
CA ALA A 152 -18.76 3.06 -5.82
C ALA A 152 -19.24 1.67 -5.37
N SER A 153 -19.59 1.48 -4.11
CA SER A 153 -20.07 0.20 -3.58
C SER A 153 -21.42 -0.20 -4.18
N ALA A 154 -22.34 0.75 -4.37
CA ALA A 154 -23.63 0.49 -5.01
C ALA A 154 -23.46 -0.15 -6.41
N LYS A 155 -22.51 0.35 -7.20
CA LYS A 155 -22.19 -0.19 -8.54
C LYS A 155 -21.80 -1.67 -8.53
N TYR A 156 -21.14 -2.16 -7.49
CA TYR A 156 -20.64 -3.54 -7.41
C TYR A 156 -21.54 -4.48 -6.61
N MET A 157 -22.48 -3.96 -5.83
CA MET A 157 -23.49 -4.76 -5.15
C MET A 157 -24.65 -5.18 -6.07
N GLU A 158 -24.86 -4.46 -7.18
CA GLU A 158 -25.90 -4.74 -8.16
C GLU A 158 -25.48 -5.77 -9.24
N THR A 159 -24.21 -6.21 -9.24
CA THR A 159 -23.61 -7.14 -10.22
C THR A 159 -23.34 -8.51 -9.63
#